data_AF-A0A971HGQ2-F1
#
_entry.id   AF-A0A971HGQ2-F1
#
_cell.length_a   1.000
_cell.length_b   1.000
_cell.length_c   1.000
_cell.angle_alpha   90.00
_cell.angle_beta   90.00
_cell.angle_gamma   90.00
#
_symmetry.space_group_name_H-M   'P 1'
#
loop_
_entity.id
_entity.type
_entity.pdbx_description
1 polymer ?
#
loop_
_entity_poly.entity_id
_entity_poly.type
_entity_poly.pdbx_seq_one_letter_code
_entity_poly.pdbx_strand_id
1 'polypeptide(L)'
;MLFMDEKTKESLDFQYILNKINTLTPYGAMYKKRLKAYELGEEDKLKEELDKIQVFIPIVKDKKIIREFDNIFSHIKDLRNSVRRGMEGFILTEVELFEIKNFLSLIRDLYTLIKEHKIPTFPDTEIKPIESLEKALDPENTGISTFYIYDAYSEELRNIRERKRNLDKEIKLEKKRIKDKIEEELNLDLKPDSTVVLSKDNKDLIEKVQNHPHLIYNSETYMTIKFAIKPTERLASLEGEKTILKDKEEKEELRIREELSKEVGKRRKELFRNMANIGRLDLILGKAKFALDINGVKPEILNEGIIDIEEGVHPKVADLLKSKGLDFTPISVRLKQGVTCITGANMGGKTISLKLIGLLSAMAQYGLFVPAQSMKYGLNRFIKSSIGDMQSTDSGLSTFGGEIKIVQEAISQADNRGLILIDELA
;
A
#
# COMPACT_ATOMS: atom_id res chain seq x y z
N MET A 1 -17.23 -2.31 -26.66
CA MET A 1 -18.03 -1.16 -26.22
C MET A 1 -17.76 -0.95 -24.74
N LEU A 2 -17.65 0.28 -24.25
CA LEU A 2 -17.55 0.54 -22.81
C LEU A 2 -18.91 0.20 -22.16
N PHE A 3 -18.90 -0.57 -21.07
CA PHE A 3 -20.12 -0.91 -20.33
C PHE A 3 -20.87 0.34 -19.83
N MET A 4 -20.13 1.34 -19.35
CA MET A 4 -20.63 2.68 -19.04
C MET A 4 -19.60 3.71 -19.49
N ASP A 5 -20.04 4.80 -20.12
CA ASP A 5 -19.19 5.98 -20.32
C ASP A 5 -19.11 6.83 -19.04
N GLU A 6 -18.17 7.78 -19.00
CA GLU A 6 -17.95 8.62 -17.81
C GLU A 6 -19.20 9.46 -17.47
N LYS A 7 -19.93 9.95 -18.47
CA LYS A 7 -21.19 10.68 -18.26
C LYS A 7 -22.24 9.81 -17.55
N THR A 8 -22.37 8.55 -17.95
CA THR A 8 -23.29 7.59 -17.32
C THR A 8 -22.84 7.21 -15.92
N LYS A 9 -21.52 7.06 -15.68
CA LYS A 9 -21.02 6.81 -14.31
C LYS A 9 -21.31 7.99 -13.37
N GLU A 10 -21.18 9.21 -13.87
CA GLU A 10 -21.43 10.43 -13.11
C GLU A 10 -22.92 10.61 -12.82
N SER A 11 -23.78 10.48 -13.84
CA SER A 11 -25.23 10.65 -13.70
C SER A 11 -25.85 9.64 -12.72
N LEU A 12 -25.34 8.40 -12.70
CA LEU A 12 -25.77 7.31 -11.82
C LEU A 12 -25.10 7.33 -10.44
N ASP A 13 -24.27 8.33 -10.15
CA ASP A 13 -23.53 8.43 -8.89
C ASP A 13 -22.61 7.21 -8.62
N PHE A 14 -22.16 6.49 -9.66
CA PHE A 14 -21.38 5.26 -9.49
C PHE A 14 -20.03 5.50 -8.81
N GLN A 15 -19.42 6.66 -9.03
CA GLN A 15 -18.17 7.06 -8.37
C GLN A 15 -18.33 7.13 -6.83
N TYR A 16 -19.52 7.48 -6.34
CA TYR A 16 -19.82 7.47 -4.90
C TYR A 16 -19.65 6.07 -4.30
N ILE A 17 -20.12 5.04 -5.01
CA ILE A 17 -20.01 3.64 -4.62
C ILE A 17 -18.55 3.21 -4.59
N LEU A 18 -17.82 3.47 -5.67
CA LEU A 18 -16.40 3.13 -5.74
C LEU A 18 -15.61 3.80 -4.61
N ASN A 19 -15.91 5.05 -4.27
CA ASN A 19 -15.23 5.75 -3.18
C ASN A 19 -15.49 5.12 -1.80
N LYS A 20 -16.68 4.54 -1.57
CA LYS A 20 -17.01 3.86 -0.31
C LYS A 20 -16.33 2.50 -0.10
N ILE A 21 -15.85 1.85 -1.17
CA ILE A 21 -15.11 0.58 -1.05
C ILE A 21 -13.69 0.87 -0.59
N ASN A 22 -13.41 0.68 0.70
CA ASN A 22 -12.09 0.96 1.26
C ASN A 22 -11.16 -0.25 1.17
N THR A 23 -9.94 -0.02 0.66
CA THR A 23 -8.84 -1.00 0.58
C THR A 23 -7.64 -0.42 1.32
N LEU A 24 -6.95 -1.22 2.12
CA LEU A 24 -5.86 -0.73 2.98
C LEU A 24 -4.48 -0.91 2.35
N THR A 25 -4.32 -1.91 1.49
CA THR A 25 -3.04 -2.23 0.87
C THR A 25 -2.90 -1.50 -0.47
N PRO A 26 -1.65 -1.15 -0.88
CA PRO A 26 -1.39 -0.61 -2.22
C PRO A 26 -1.86 -1.56 -3.34
N TYR A 27 -1.81 -2.87 -3.09
CA TYR A 27 -2.23 -3.90 -4.03
C TYR A 27 -3.76 -3.92 -4.18
N GLY A 28 -4.50 -3.84 -3.08
CA GLY A 28 -5.97 -3.74 -3.09
C GLY A 28 -6.44 -2.47 -3.78
N ALA A 29 -5.80 -1.33 -3.52
CA ALA A 29 -6.07 -0.08 -4.22
C ALA A 29 -5.84 -0.19 -5.75
N MET A 30 -4.82 -0.94 -6.18
CA MET A 30 -4.60 -1.23 -7.60
C MET A 30 -5.72 -2.08 -8.19
N TYR A 31 -6.17 -3.14 -7.51
CA TYR A 31 -7.28 -3.97 -7.99
C TYR A 31 -8.59 -3.19 -8.03
N LYS A 32 -8.86 -2.36 -7.02
CA LYS A 32 -10.00 -1.44 -6.99
C LYS A 32 -10.01 -0.51 -8.22
N LYS A 33 -8.87 0.12 -8.55
CA LYS A 33 -8.75 0.98 -9.74
C LYS A 33 -8.95 0.24 -11.07
N ARG A 34 -8.72 -1.08 -11.08
CA ARG A 34 -8.86 -1.94 -12.26
C ARG A 34 -10.19 -2.69 -12.32
N LEU A 35 -11.12 -2.40 -11.40
CA LEU A 35 -12.47 -2.97 -11.44
C LEU A 35 -13.14 -2.69 -12.79
N LYS A 36 -13.71 -3.74 -13.37
CA LYS A 36 -14.47 -3.70 -14.61
C LYS A 36 -15.77 -4.45 -14.39
N ALA A 37 -16.80 -4.06 -15.15
CA ALA A 37 -18.02 -4.84 -15.23
C ALA A 37 -17.72 -6.20 -15.87
N TYR A 38 -18.39 -7.23 -15.36
CA TYR A 38 -18.44 -8.54 -16.01
C TYR A 38 -19.22 -8.45 -17.32
N GLU A 39 -18.76 -9.16 -18.33
CA GLU A 39 -19.39 -9.18 -19.65
C GLU A 39 -20.42 -10.31 -19.78
N LEU A 40 -21.30 -10.24 -20.79
CA LEU A 40 -22.18 -11.36 -21.12
C LEU A 40 -21.36 -12.59 -21.48
N GLY A 41 -21.71 -13.75 -20.90
CA GLY A 41 -20.90 -14.96 -20.93
C GLY A 41 -19.97 -15.12 -19.72
N GLU A 42 -19.85 -14.11 -18.85
CA GLU A 42 -19.09 -14.19 -17.60
C GLU A 42 -19.99 -14.30 -16.36
N GLU A 43 -21.25 -14.72 -16.53
CA GLU A 43 -22.23 -14.85 -15.45
C GLU A 43 -21.73 -15.77 -14.33
N ASP A 44 -21.07 -16.87 -14.69
CA ASP A 44 -20.53 -17.81 -13.71
C ASP A 44 -19.35 -17.22 -12.92
N LYS A 45 -18.48 -16.44 -13.57
CA LYS A 45 -17.39 -15.71 -12.89
C LYS A 45 -17.94 -14.65 -11.94
N LEU A 46 -19.00 -13.95 -12.35
CA LEU A 46 -19.69 -12.97 -11.51
C LEU A 46 -20.33 -13.65 -10.30
N LYS A 47 -20.99 -14.79 -10.48
CA LYS A 47 -21.55 -15.59 -9.37
C LYS A 47 -20.46 -16.02 -8.41
N GLU A 48 -19.35 -16.57 -8.90
CA GLU A 48 -18.19 -16.94 -8.07
C GLU A 48 -17.66 -15.76 -7.25
N GLU A 49 -17.51 -14.57 -7.85
CA GLU A 49 -17.07 -13.36 -7.15
C GLU A 49 -18.06 -12.94 -6.06
N LEU A 50 -19.36 -12.97 -6.35
CA LEU A 50 -20.40 -12.66 -5.38
C LEU A 50 -20.46 -13.70 -4.24
N ASP A 51 -20.23 -14.98 -4.54
CA ASP A 51 -20.12 -16.05 -3.56
C ASP A 51 -18.90 -15.88 -2.65
N LYS A 52 -17.75 -15.49 -3.21
CA LYS A 52 -16.58 -15.13 -2.39
C LYS A 52 -16.94 -14.03 -1.40
N ILE A 53 -17.56 -12.93 -1.85
CA ILE A 53 -17.98 -11.84 -0.96
C ILE A 53 -18.90 -12.37 0.14
N GLN A 54 -19.91 -13.19 -0.21
CA GLN A 54 -20.84 -13.79 0.74
C GLN A 54 -20.14 -14.60 1.84
N VAL A 55 -19.10 -15.36 1.48
CA VAL A 55 -18.29 -16.16 2.40
C VAL A 55 -17.48 -15.29 3.36
N PHE A 56 -17.04 -14.10 2.92
CA PHE A 56 -16.31 -13.16 3.79
C PHE A 56 -17.21 -12.30 4.68
N ILE A 57 -18.52 -12.19 4.42
CA ILE A 57 -19.45 -11.39 5.25
C ILE A 57 -19.37 -11.74 6.75
N PRO A 58 -19.43 -13.02 7.19
CA PRO A 58 -19.30 -13.36 8.62
C PRO A 58 -17.96 -12.97 9.22
N ILE A 59 -16.87 -13.07 8.44
CA ILE A 59 -15.52 -12.68 8.87
C ILE A 59 -15.47 -11.16 9.09
N VAL A 60 -16.07 -10.38 8.19
CA VAL A 60 -16.11 -8.93 8.35
C VAL A 60 -16.96 -8.48 9.54
N LYS A 61 -18.01 -9.24 9.89
CA LYS A 61 -18.81 -8.96 11.10
C LYS A 61 -18.02 -9.15 12.39
N ASP A 62 -17.00 -10.01 12.39
CA ASP A 62 -16.09 -10.17 13.52
C ASP A 62 -15.08 -9.02 13.59
N LYS A 63 -15.37 -8.06 14.46
CA LYS A 63 -14.52 -6.87 14.67
C LYS A 63 -13.12 -7.22 15.17
N LYS A 64 -12.91 -8.36 15.83
CA LYS A 64 -11.58 -8.76 16.31
C LYS A 64 -10.73 -9.17 15.11
N ILE A 65 -11.25 -10.07 14.28
CA ILE A 65 -10.56 -10.55 13.08
C ILE A 65 -10.24 -9.38 12.15
N ILE A 66 -11.20 -8.50 11.90
CA ILE A 66 -10.97 -7.33 11.03
C ILE A 66 -9.90 -6.39 11.57
N ARG A 67 -9.83 -6.16 12.89
CA ARG A 67 -8.75 -5.33 13.46
C ARG A 67 -7.37 -5.96 13.25
N GLU A 68 -7.27 -7.28 13.35
CA GLU A 68 -6.02 -8.00 13.10
C GLU A 68 -5.61 -7.91 11.61
N PHE A 69 -6.55 -8.06 10.67
CA PHE A 69 -6.30 -7.78 9.25
C PHE A 69 -5.86 -6.33 9.01
N ASP A 70 -6.58 -5.36 9.57
CA ASP A 70 -6.30 -3.93 9.35
C ASP A 70 -4.91 -3.55 9.91
N ASN A 71 -4.52 -4.13 11.05
CA ASN A 71 -3.18 -3.99 11.62
C ASN A 71 -2.11 -4.56 10.68
N ILE A 72 -2.30 -5.74 10.08
CA ILE A 72 -1.33 -6.30 9.14
C ILE A 72 -1.29 -5.48 7.85
N PHE A 73 -2.45 -5.21 7.25
CA PHE A 73 -2.57 -4.56 5.95
C PHE A 73 -2.04 -3.12 5.92
N SER A 74 -2.22 -2.37 7.01
CA SER A 74 -1.70 -1.00 7.12
C SER A 74 -0.18 -0.90 7.06
N HIS A 75 0.55 -1.98 7.38
CA HIS A 75 2.01 -2.04 7.31
C HIS A 75 2.53 -2.58 5.96
N ILE A 76 1.65 -3.01 5.06
CA ILE A 76 2.03 -3.53 3.75
C ILE A 76 2.37 -2.37 2.80
N LYS A 77 3.64 -2.30 2.41
CA LYS A 77 4.15 -1.35 1.42
C LYS A 77 4.14 -1.92 0.00
N ASP A 78 4.26 -1.04 -0.99
CA ASP A 78 4.39 -1.43 -2.39
C ASP A 78 5.84 -1.79 -2.73
N LEU A 79 6.11 -3.08 -2.89
CA LEU A 79 7.46 -3.61 -3.13
C LEU A 79 7.70 -3.99 -4.59
N ARG A 80 6.75 -3.70 -5.50
CA ARG A 80 6.84 -4.14 -6.90
C ARG A 80 8.12 -3.65 -7.58
N ASN A 81 8.51 -2.41 -7.29
CA ASN A 81 9.73 -1.81 -7.83
C ASN A 81 10.99 -2.48 -7.27
N SER A 82 11.06 -2.68 -5.96
CA SER A 82 12.20 -3.33 -5.29
C SER A 82 12.39 -4.77 -5.78
N VAL A 83 11.30 -5.54 -5.88
CA VAL A 83 11.36 -6.91 -6.42
C VAL A 83 11.75 -6.91 -7.91
N ARG A 84 11.27 -5.96 -8.71
CA ARG A 84 11.67 -5.83 -10.12
C ARG A 84 13.16 -5.49 -10.26
N ARG A 85 13.68 -4.58 -9.42
CA ARG A 85 15.12 -4.25 -9.41
C ARG A 85 15.98 -5.47 -9.06
N GLY A 86 15.59 -6.24 -8.05
CA GLY A 86 16.28 -7.48 -7.70
C GLY A 86 16.22 -8.53 -8.82
N MET A 87 15.12 -8.60 -9.56
CA MET A 87 15.01 -9.45 -10.76
C MET A 87 15.95 -9.01 -11.89
N GLU A 88 16.08 -7.70 -12.10
CA GLU A 88 16.93 -7.10 -13.14
C GLU A 88 18.44 -7.17 -12.79
N GLY A 89 18.78 -7.72 -11.61
CA GLY A 89 20.16 -7.90 -11.18
C GLY A 89 20.77 -6.68 -10.48
N PHE A 90 19.96 -5.67 -10.13
CA PHE A 90 20.42 -4.54 -9.33
C PHE A 90 20.65 -4.94 -7.87
N ILE A 91 21.62 -4.27 -7.25
CA ILE A 91 21.88 -4.39 -5.81
C ILE A 91 20.85 -3.57 -5.06
N LEU A 92 20.05 -4.25 -4.24
CA LEU A 92 19.07 -3.63 -3.38
C LEU A 92 19.75 -2.88 -2.23
N THR A 93 19.14 -1.78 -1.83
CA THR A 93 19.54 -1.03 -0.64
C THR A 93 19.13 -1.77 0.63
N GLU A 94 19.74 -1.42 1.77
CA GLU A 94 19.35 -1.95 3.08
C GLU A 94 17.88 -1.67 3.39
N VAL A 95 17.37 -0.50 2.98
CA VAL A 95 15.96 -0.13 3.15
C VAL A 95 15.04 -1.03 2.32
N GLU A 96 15.41 -1.36 1.09
CA GLU A 96 14.62 -2.27 0.26
C GLU A 96 14.63 -3.70 0.80
N LEU A 97 15.79 -4.20 1.25
CA LEU A 97 15.91 -5.52 1.87
C LEU A 97 15.13 -5.57 3.19
N PHE A 98 15.15 -4.48 3.97
CA PHE A 98 14.32 -4.32 5.15
C PHE A 98 12.82 -4.43 4.83
N GLU A 99 12.34 -3.69 3.84
CA GLU A 99 10.93 -3.68 3.49
C GLU A 99 10.47 -5.06 2.98
N ILE A 100 11.34 -5.79 2.27
CA ILE A 100 11.08 -7.17 1.87
C ILE A 100 11.06 -8.10 3.08
N LYS A 101 12.02 -8.02 4.01
CA LYS A 101 12.02 -8.79 5.26
C LYS A 101 10.72 -8.56 6.04
N ASN A 102 10.32 -7.30 6.22
CA ASN A 102 9.09 -6.94 6.91
C ASN A 102 7.86 -7.53 6.21
N PHE A 103 7.79 -7.45 4.87
CA PHE A 103 6.70 -8.05 4.11
C PHE A 103 6.62 -9.58 4.24
N LEU A 104 7.76 -10.28 4.35
CA LEU A 104 7.77 -11.72 4.61
C LEU A 104 7.21 -12.06 6.00
N SER A 105 7.57 -11.28 7.02
CA SER A 105 6.98 -11.42 8.36
C SER A 105 5.46 -11.18 8.31
N LEU A 106 5.00 -10.12 7.65
CA LEU A 106 3.57 -9.83 7.51
C LEU A 106 2.82 -10.93 6.75
N ILE A 107 3.42 -11.54 5.73
CA ILE A 107 2.85 -12.71 5.02
C ILE A 107 2.68 -13.89 5.98
N ARG A 108 3.69 -14.16 6.81
CA ARG A 108 3.65 -15.24 7.80
C ARG A 108 2.55 -14.99 8.83
N ASP A 109 2.47 -13.78 9.37
CA ASP A 109 1.46 -13.40 10.36
C ASP A 109 0.06 -13.50 9.76
N LEU A 110 -0.11 -13.06 8.51
CA LEU A 110 -1.36 -13.17 7.76
C LEU A 110 -1.76 -14.63 7.50
N TYR A 111 -0.79 -15.49 7.17
CA TYR A 111 -1.01 -16.91 6.98
C TYR A 111 -1.46 -17.60 8.28
N THR A 112 -0.82 -17.26 9.40
CA THR A 112 -1.20 -17.75 10.73
C THR A 112 -2.63 -17.31 11.07
N LEU A 113 -2.95 -16.02 10.88
CA LEU A 113 -4.29 -15.48 11.10
C LEU A 113 -5.36 -16.23 10.29
N ILE A 114 -5.11 -16.44 8.99
CA ILE A 114 -6.01 -17.16 8.09
C ILE A 114 -6.25 -18.59 8.58
N LYS A 115 -5.20 -19.28 9.04
CA LYS A 115 -5.30 -20.65 9.58
C LYS A 115 -6.03 -20.72 10.90
N GLU A 116 -5.69 -19.87 11.87
CA GLU A 116 -6.25 -19.86 13.22
C GLU A 116 -7.76 -19.62 13.18
N HIS A 117 -8.20 -18.67 12.35
CA HIS A 117 -9.62 -18.36 12.18
C HIS A 117 -10.31 -19.20 11.11
N LYS A 118 -9.62 -20.18 10.52
CA LYS A 118 -10.14 -21.07 9.45
C LYS A 118 -10.82 -20.28 8.33
N ILE A 119 -10.19 -19.18 7.93
CA ILE A 119 -10.70 -18.28 6.91
C ILE A 119 -10.66 -19.00 5.56
N PRO A 120 -11.77 -19.04 4.81
CA PRO A 120 -11.82 -19.67 3.49
C PRO A 120 -10.81 -19.03 2.53
N THR A 121 -10.02 -19.88 1.89
CA THR A 121 -9.03 -19.47 0.89
C THR A 121 -9.47 -19.93 -0.49
N PHE A 122 -9.25 -19.08 -1.48
CA PHE A 122 -9.49 -19.36 -2.89
C PHE A 122 -8.14 -19.38 -3.62
N PRO A 123 -8.02 -20.02 -4.79
CA PRO A 123 -6.75 -20.08 -5.54
C PRO A 123 -6.13 -18.70 -5.81
N ASP A 124 -6.96 -17.67 -5.90
CA ASP A 124 -6.58 -16.29 -6.16
C ASP A 124 -6.44 -15.41 -4.90
N THR A 125 -6.66 -15.98 -3.70
CA THR A 125 -6.43 -15.33 -2.40
C THR A 125 -5.51 -16.15 -1.49
N GLU A 126 -4.96 -17.27 -1.98
CA GLU A 126 -4.10 -18.17 -1.21
C GLU A 126 -2.73 -17.52 -0.95
N ILE A 127 -2.48 -17.14 0.30
CA ILE A 127 -1.21 -16.54 0.72
C ILE A 127 -0.28 -17.64 1.26
N LYS A 128 0.99 -17.64 0.84
CA LYS A 128 1.98 -18.65 1.22
C LYS A 128 3.24 -18.00 1.79
N PRO A 129 3.67 -18.36 3.01
CA PRO A 129 4.96 -17.96 3.53
C PRO A 129 6.11 -18.41 2.62
N ILE A 130 7.16 -17.58 2.53
CA ILE A 130 8.38 -17.87 1.75
C ILE A 130 9.53 -18.09 2.73
N GLU A 131 9.46 -19.19 3.47
CA GLU A 131 10.39 -19.48 4.58
C GLU A 131 11.87 -19.45 4.15
N SER A 132 12.17 -19.89 2.93
CA SER A 132 13.55 -19.90 2.44
C SER A 132 14.12 -18.48 2.31
N LEU A 133 13.30 -17.51 1.88
CA LEU A 133 13.75 -16.12 1.72
C LEU A 133 13.76 -15.39 3.06
N GLU A 134 12.80 -15.70 3.94
CA GLU A 134 12.75 -15.14 5.29
C GLU A 134 13.99 -15.53 6.09
N LYS A 135 14.36 -16.81 6.07
CA LYS A 135 15.62 -17.30 6.70
C LYS A 135 16.86 -16.69 6.07
N ALA A 136 16.83 -16.41 4.77
CA ALA A 136 17.95 -15.75 4.09
C ALA A 136 18.07 -14.26 4.47
N LEU A 137 16.99 -13.58 4.86
CA LEU A 137 17.01 -12.15 5.25
C LEU A 137 17.02 -11.91 6.77
N ASP A 138 16.79 -12.96 7.57
CA ASP A 138 16.90 -12.94 9.04
C ASP A 138 17.51 -14.25 9.56
N PRO A 139 18.80 -14.51 9.30
CA PRO A 139 19.45 -15.76 9.69
C PRO A 139 19.48 -15.96 11.21
N GLU A 140 19.48 -14.87 11.98
CA GLU A 140 19.47 -14.90 13.45
C GLU A 140 18.05 -15.02 14.03
N ASN A 141 17.01 -15.02 13.18
CA ASN A 141 15.59 -15.07 13.56
C ASN A 141 15.24 -14.06 14.67
N THR A 142 15.81 -12.85 14.57
CA THR A 142 15.69 -11.83 15.61
C THR A 142 14.27 -11.31 15.75
N GLY A 143 13.48 -11.35 14.66
CA GLY A 143 12.13 -10.78 14.64
C GLY A 143 12.12 -9.26 14.76
N ILE A 144 13.29 -8.60 14.71
CA ILE A 144 13.41 -7.15 14.83
C ILE A 144 13.13 -6.50 13.47
N SER A 145 12.34 -5.43 13.48
CA SER A 145 12.01 -4.59 12.34
C SER A 145 13.13 -3.61 11.95
N THR A 146 14.38 -3.98 12.17
CA THR A 146 15.54 -3.27 11.62
C THR A 146 16.30 -4.24 10.73
N PHE A 147 16.76 -3.76 9.58
CA PHE A 147 17.66 -4.52 8.74
C PHE A 147 19.07 -4.06 9.01
N TYR A 148 19.85 -4.98 9.57
CA TYR A 148 21.28 -4.83 9.75
C TYR A 148 21.93 -6.05 9.11
N ILE A 149 23.05 -5.85 8.43
CA ILE A 149 23.85 -6.97 7.95
C ILE A 149 24.55 -7.56 9.16
N TYR A 150 23.92 -8.57 9.78
CA TYR A 150 24.42 -9.27 10.95
C TYR A 150 25.75 -9.97 10.70
N ASP A 151 26.52 -10.19 11.77
CA ASP A 151 27.78 -10.96 11.75
C ASP A 151 27.53 -12.40 11.24
N ALA A 152 26.30 -12.93 11.42
CA ALA A 152 25.90 -14.25 10.95
C ALA A 152 25.90 -14.43 9.42
N TYR A 153 25.91 -13.35 8.64
CA TYR A 153 25.91 -13.47 7.17
C TYR A 153 27.26 -13.92 6.60
N SER A 154 28.36 -13.67 7.30
CA SER A 154 29.70 -14.02 6.83
C SER A 154 30.71 -14.13 7.96
N GLU A 155 31.49 -15.21 7.97
CA GLU A 155 32.64 -15.34 8.86
C GLU A 155 33.67 -14.23 8.64
N GLU A 156 33.84 -13.77 7.40
CA GLU A 156 34.76 -12.67 7.07
C GLU A 156 34.29 -11.35 7.69
N LEU A 157 32.98 -11.05 7.60
CA LEU A 157 32.41 -9.85 8.23
C LEU A 157 32.59 -9.87 9.75
N ARG A 158 32.32 -11.03 10.38
CA ARG A 158 32.53 -11.23 11.82
C ARG A 158 33.98 -10.98 12.21
N ASN A 159 34.94 -11.55 11.46
CA ASN A 159 36.37 -11.36 11.72
C ASN A 159 36.80 -9.90 11.55
N ILE A 160 36.30 -9.19 10.52
CA ILE A 160 36.57 -7.77 10.30
C ILE A 160 36.05 -6.94 11.48
N ARG A 161 34.81 -7.17 11.91
CA ARG A 161 34.19 -6.44 13.02
C ARG A 161 34.87 -6.71 14.35
N GLU A 162 35.27 -7.96 14.61
CA GLU A 162 36.06 -8.30 15.80
C GLU A 162 37.43 -7.60 15.79
N ARG A 163 38.12 -7.60 14.64
CA ARG A 163 39.39 -6.88 14.48
C ARG A 163 39.21 -5.39 14.70
N LYS A 164 38.16 -4.76 14.15
CA LYS A 164 37.83 -3.34 14.39
C LYS A 164 37.59 -3.04 15.88
N ARG A 165 36.84 -3.90 16.59
CA ARG A 165 36.61 -3.75 18.04
C ARG A 165 37.91 -3.84 18.84
N ASN A 166 38.82 -4.75 18.46
CA ASN A 166 40.12 -4.88 19.11
C ASN A 166 41.01 -3.67 18.81
N LEU A 167 41.00 -3.20 17.57
CA LEU A 167 41.76 -2.04 17.14
C LEU A 167 41.26 -0.74 17.80
N ASP A 168 39.95 -0.59 18.01
CA ASP A 168 39.39 0.51 18.79
C ASP A 168 39.83 0.48 20.26
N LYS A 169 40.01 -0.72 20.85
CA LYS A 169 40.59 -0.85 22.20
C LYS A 169 42.07 -0.45 22.21
N GLU A 170 42.84 -0.87 21.20
CA GLU A 170 44.25 -0.50 21.06
C GLU A 170 44.44 1.01 20.88
N ILE A 171 43.65 1.65 20.01
CA ILE A 171 43.66 3.10 19.82
C ILE A 171 43.32 3.81 21.14
N LYS A 172 42.30 3.34 21.88
CA LYS A 172 41.95 3.91 23.19
C LYS A 172 43.09 3.78 24.20
N LEU A 173 43.75 2.62 24.25
CA LEU A 173 44.88 2.37 25.16
C LEU A 173 46.10 3.23 24.81
N GLU A 174 46.43 3.36 23.53
CA GLU A 174 47.55 4.21 23.08
C GLU A 174 47.25 5.70 23.29
N LYS A 175 46.02 6.16 23.02
CA LYS A 175 45.61 7.53 23.35
C LYS A 175 45.67 7.79 24.85
N LYS A 176 45.26 6.82 25.68
CA LYS A 176 45.41 6.92 27.14
C LYS A 176 46.88 6.99 27.56
N ARG A 177 47.75 6.14 27.03
CA ARG A 177 49.20 6.18 27.33
C ARG A 177 49.84 7.52 27.01
N ILE A 178 49.49 8.10 25.85
CA ILE A 178 50.03 9.40 25.44
C ILE A 178 49.43 10.51 26.32
N LYS A 179 48.13 10.41 26.64
CA LYS A 179 47.48 11.32 27.58
C LYS A 179 48.19 11.30 28.94
N ASP A 180 48.32 10.14 29.57
CA ASP A 180 48.93 9.99 30.90
C ASP A 180 50.36 10.57 30.92
N LYS A 181 51.17 10.35 29.85
CA LYS A 181 52.51 10.96 29.72
C LYS A 181 52.48 12.49 29.65
N ILE A 182 51.55 13.06 28.89
CA ILE A 182 51.42 14.51 28.75
C ILE A 182 50.94 15.14 30.07
N GLU A 183 50.02 14.48 30.78
CA GLU A 183 49.54 14.93 32.10
C GLU A 183 50.67 14.90 33.13
N GLU A 184 51.53 13.88 33.14
CA GLU A 184 52.72 13.79 34.01
C GLU A 184 53.80 14.83 33.65
N GLU A 185 54.11 15.03 32.37
CA GLU A 185 55.20 15.92 31.91
C GLU A 185 54.84 17.41 31.99
N LEU A 186 53.57 17.76 31.75
CA LEU A 186 53.10 19.16 31.73
C LEU A 186 52.28 19.57 32.95
N ASN A 187 51.89 18.63 33.82
CA ASN A 187 51.01 18.86 34.97
C ASN A 187 49.70 19.58 34.58
N LEU A 188 49.10 19.16 33.46
CA LEU A 188 47.89 19.73 32.85
C LEU A 188 46.89 18.62 32.58
N ASP A 189 45.63 18.79 32.99
CA ASP A 189 44.57 17.84 32.68
C ASP A 189 44.12 17.97 31.22
N LEU A 190 44.12 16.85 30.48
CA LEU A 190 43.56 16.80 29.14
C LEU A 190 42.05 16.56 29.20
N LYS A 191 41.32 17.30 28.36
CA LYS A 191 39.88 17.12 28.21
C LYS A 191 39.54 15.72 27.64
N PRO A 192 38.29 15.25 27.79
CA PRO A 192 37.85 13.94 27.27
C PRO A 192 38.04 13.76 25.75
N ASP A 193 38.08 14.85 25.00
CA ASP A 193 38.36 14.88 23.56
C ASP A 193 39.86 14.80 23.22
N SER A 194 40.73 14.57 24.21
CA SER A 194 42.19 14.53 24.07
C SER A 194 42.79 15.87 23.61
N THR A 195 42.18 16.99 24.02
CA THR A 195 42.69 18.34 23.76
C THR A 195 43.13 19.07 25.03
N VAL A 196 44.12 19.94 24.87
CA VAL A 196 44.57 20.91 25.88
C VAL A 196 44.08 22.28 25.44
N VAL A 197 43.41 23.01 26.34
CA VAL A 197 42.90 24.37 26.07
C VAL A 197 43.60 25.34 27.01
N LEU A 198 44.33 26.30 26.45
CA LEU A 198 45.14 27.27 27.21
C LEU A 198 44.65 28.70 26.93
N SER A 199 44.65 29.57 27.95
CA SER A 199 44.42 31.01 27.76
C SER A 199 45.63 31.67 27.10
N LYS A 200 45.39 32.61 26.17
CA LYS A 200 46.43 33.40 25.49
C LYS A 200 47.27 34.28 26.43
N ASP A 201 46.79 34.48 27.66
CA ASP A 201 47.50 35.23 28.71
C ASP A 201 48.71 34.45 29.27
N ASN A 202 48.65 33.11 29.24
CA ASN A 202 49.70 32.24 29.78
C ASN A 202 50.73 31.86 28.71
N LYS A 203 51.51 32.86 28.26
CA LYS A 203 52.52 32.70 27.20
C LYS A 203 53.56 31.61 27.52
N ASP A 204 53.99 31.49 28.77
CA ASP A 204 55.00 30.49 29.19
C ASP A 204 54.50 29.03 29.05
N LEU A 205 53.22 28.79 29.33
CA LEU A 205 52.59 27.47 29.17
C LEU A 205 52.33 27.16 27.69
N ILE A 206 51.97 28.17 26.90
CA ILE A 206 51.80 28.02 25.45
C ILE A 206 53.13 27.63 24.81
N GLU A 207 54.24 28.26 25.18
CA GLU A 207 55.56 27.96 24.64
C GLU A 207 56.04 26.54 25.01
N LYS A 208 55.78 26.09 26.25
CA LYS A 208 56.05 24.71 26.68
C LYS A 208 55.22 23.67 25.91
N VAL A 209 53.93 23.95 25.72
CA VAL A 209 52.99 23.05 25.02
C VAL A 209 53.25 23.02 23.52
N GLN A 210 53.63 24.16 22.93
CA GLN A 210 53.94 24.29 21.51
C GLN A 210 55.24 23.56 21.13
N ASN A 211 56.21 23.48 22.05
CA ASN A 211 57.46 22.73 21.87
C ASN A 211 57.35 21.25 22.28
N HIS A 212 56.19 20.79 22.75
CA HIS A 212 56.01 19.42 23.23
C HIS A 212 55.99 18.41 22.06
N PRO A 213 56.75 17.30 22.11
CA PRO A 213 56.86 16.35 21.00
C PRO A 213 55.55 15.65 20.64
N HIS A 214 54.60 15.61 21.58
CA HIS A 214 53.32 14.90 21.45
C HIS A 214 52.09 15.80 21.30
N LEU A 215 52.24 17.12 21.10
CA LEU A 215 51.11 18.04 20.89
C LEU A 215 51.26 18.79 19.56
N ILE A 216 50.13 19.05 18.88
CA ILE A 216 50.06 19.91 17.71
C ILE A 216 49.03 21.01 17.93
N TYR A 217 49.26 22.15 17.29
CA TYR A 217 48.25 23.19 17.18
C TYR A 217 47.01 22.65 16.43
N ASN A 218 45.81 22.85 16.99
CA ASN A 218 44.55 22.42 16.39
C ASN A 218 43.70 23.63 15.94
N SER A 219 43.39 24.54 16.87
CA SER A 219 42.57 25.72 16.57
C SER A 219 42.75 26.81 17.64
N GLU A 220 42.37 28.04 17.35
CA GLU A 220 42.36 29.13 18.32
C GLU A 220 41.07 29.95 18.28
N THR A 221 40.79 30.63 19.39
CA THR A 221 39.73 31.63 19.54
C THR A 221 40.34 32.96 19.98
N TYR A 222 39.50 33.98 20.20
CA TYR A 222 39.96 35.28 20.71
C TYR A 222 40.70 35.15 22.06
N MET A 223 40.29 34.22 22.94
CA MET A 223 40.85 34.09 24.29
C MET A 223 41.72 32.84 24.50
N THR A 224 41.54 31.77 23.72
CA THR A 224 42.18 30.47 24.01
C THR A 224 42.79 29.82 22.78
N ILE A 225 43.84 29.03 22.99
CA ILE A 225 44.46 28.15 21.99
C ILE A 225 44.17 26.69 22.38
N LYS A 226 43.76 25.88 21.40
CA LYS A 226 43.54 24.44 21.54
C LYS A 226 44.68 23.67 20.87
N PHE A 227 45.32 22.80 21.63
CA PHE A 227 46.29 21.83 21.16
C PHE A 227 45.69 20.41 21.22
N ALA A 228 45.98 19.58 20.22
CA ALA A 228 45.56 18.19 20.17
C ALA A 228 46.78 17.27 20.26
N ILE A 229 46.58 16.03 20.71
CA ILE A 229 47.63 15.01 20.68
C ILE A 229 48.13 14.82 19.24
N LYS A 230 49.44 14.96 19.05
CA LYS A 230 50.11 14.66 17.78
C LYS A 230 49.89 13.17 17.47
N PRO A 231 49.42 12.82 16.26
CA PRO A 231 49.38 11.42 15.84
C PRO A 231 50.80 10.86 15.90
N THR A 232 51.06 9.94 16.82
CA THR A 232 52.30 9.17 16.82
C THR A 232 52.31 8.25 15.60
N GLU A 233 53.48 7.82 15.12
CA GLU A 233 53.56 6.86 14.00
C GLU A 233 52.70 5.61 14.26
N ARG A 234 52.64 5.18 15.53
CA ARG A 234 51.78 4.08 15.97
C ARG A 234 50.29 4.41 15.94
N LEU A 235 49.87 5.62 16.35
CA LEU A 235 48.46 6.02 16.22
C LEU A 235 48.06 6.15 14.76
N ALA A 236 48.92 6.73 13.93
CA ALA A 236 48.69 6.87 12.50
C ALA A 236 48.59 5.50 11.81
N SER A 237 49.43 4.52 12.19
CA SER A 237 49.36 3.17 11.63
C SER A 237 48.08 2.44 12.05
N LEU A 238 47.66 2.56 13.32
CA LEU A 238 46.39 2.00 13.80
C LEU A 238 45.20 2.65 13.09
N GLU A 239 45.16 3.99 12.98
CA GLU A 239 44.07 4.69 12.27
C GLU A 239 44.05 4.33 10.77
N GLY A 240 45.21 4.10 10.17
CA GLY A 240 45.34 3.54 8.81
C GLY A 240 44.76 2.13 8.68
N GLU A 241 45.13 1.20 9.58
CA GLU A 241 44.57 -0.15 9.61
C GLU A 241 43.05 -0.12 9.83
N LYS A 242 42.54 0.76 10.69
CA LYS A 242 41.10 0.97 10.89
C LYS A 242 40.40 1.37 9.59
N THR A 243 41.00 2.26 8.82
CA THR A 243 40.46 2.74 7.54
C THR A 243 40.41 1.60 6.54
N ILE A 244 41.49 0.82 6.42
CA ILE A 244 41.52 -0.37 5.56
C ILE A 244 40.45 -1.40 5.97
N LEU A 245 40.27 -1.65 7.27
CA LEU A 245 39.24 -2.56 7.76
C LEU A 245 37.83 -2.03 7.49
N LYS A 246 37.62 -0.72 7.53
CA LYS A 246 36.34 -0.10 7.16
C LYS A 246 36.04 -0.32 5.68
N ASP A 247 37.01 -0.10 4.81
CA ASP A 247 36.84 -0.36 3.37
C ASP A 247 36.57 -1.84 3.07
N LYS A 248 37.21 -2.75 3.83
CA LYS A 248 36.94 -4.19 3.75
C LYS A 248 35.53 -4.55 4.22
N GLU A 249 35.07 -3.95 5.32
CA GLU A 249 33.70 -4.14 5.82
C GLU A 249 32.67 -3.68 4.78
N GLU A 250 32.83 -2.47 4.21
CA GLU A 250 31.91 -1.94 3.20
C GLU A 250 31.85 -2.82 1.95
N LYS A 251 32.99 -3.38 1.50
CA LYS A 251 33.04 -4.33 0.38
C LYS A 251 32.34 -5.65 0.70
N GLU A 252 32.52 -6.15 1.91
CA GLU A 252 31.92 -7.41 2.34
C GLU A 252 30.40 -7.27 2.53
N GLU A 253 29.94 -6.15 3.11
CA GLU A 253 28.53 -5.79 3.20
C GLU A 253 27.90 -5.64 1.80
N LEU A 254 28.61 -5.05 0.84
CA LEU A 254 28.15 -4.97 -0.55
C LEU A 254 28.01 -6.36 -1.16
N ARG A 255 28.98 -7.25 -0.97
CA ARG A 255 28.94 -8.64 -1.46
C ARG A 255 27.72 -9.39 -0.90
N ILE A 256 27.49 -9.29 0.41
CA ILE A 256 26.33 -9.90 1.06
C ILE A 256 25.03 -9.33 0.47
N ARG A 257 24.94 -8.01 0.31
CA ARG A 257 23.75 -7.39 -0.31
C ARG A 257 23.52 -7.85 -1.75
N GLU A 258 24.57 -8.04 -2.55
CA GLU A 258 24.44 -8.61 -3.89
C GLU A 258 23.83 -10.01 -3.86
N GLU A 259 24.29 -10.86 -2.95
CA GLU A 259 23.78 -12.22 -2.77
C GLU A 259 22.32 -12.22 -2.34
N LEU A 260 21.97 -11.43 -1.33
CA LEU A 260 20.59 -11.28 -0.86
C LEU A 260 19.68 -10.71 -1.95
N SER A 261 20.16 -9.74 -2.73
CA SER A 261 19.40 -9.17 -3.86
C SER A 261 19.11 -10.22 -4.94
N LYS A 262 20.09 -11.09 -5.22
CA LYS A 262 19.90 -12.23 -6.13
C LYS A 262 18.88 -13.23 -5.59
N GLU A 263 18.90 -13.53 -4.29
CA GLU A 263 17.90 -14.42 -3.67
C GLU A 263 16.47 -13.85 -3.76
N VAL A 264 16.30 -12.54 -3.53
CA VAL A 264 15.02 -11.85 -3.76
C VAL A 264 14.59 -12.02 -5.22
N GLY A 265 15.48 -11.78 -6.18
CA GLY A 265 15.20 -11.92 -7.62
C GLY A 265 14.80 -13.35 -8.04
N LYS A 266 15.41 -14.37 -7.41
CA LYS A 266 15.06 -15.79 -7.62
C LYS A 266 13.63 -16.10 -7.15
N ARG A 267 13.17 -15.47 -6.06
CA ARG A 267 11.84 -15.69 -5.44
C ARG A 267 10.75 -14.72 -5.93
N ARG A 268 11.03 -13.91 -6.96
CA ARG A 268 10.09 -12.91 -7.50
C ARG A 268 8.69 -13.45 -7.79
N LYS A 269 8.57 -14.68 -8.31
CA LYS A 269 7.27 -15.26 -8.70
C LYS A 269 6.36 -15.46 -7.49
N GLU A 270 6.93 -15.92 -6.37
CA GLU A 270 6.23 -16.12 -5.11
C GLU A 270 5.87 -14.78 -4.48
N LEU A 271 6.80 -13.82 -4.49
CA LEU A 271 6.57 -12.46 -4.00
C LEU A 271 5.41 -11.78 -4.75
N PHE A 272 5.44 -11.74 -6.08
CA PHE A 272 4.37 -11.15 -6.88
C PHE A 272 3.04 -11.89 -6.73
N ARG A 273 3.06 -13.22 -6.57
CA ARG A 273 1.85 -14.01 -6.31
C ARG A 273 1.22 -13.62 -4.96
N ASN A 274 2.02 -13.52 -3.90
CA ASN A 274 1.50 -13.07 -2.60
C ASN A 274 0.98 -11.63 -2.67
N MET A 275 1.68 -10.70 -3.33
CA MET A 275 1.19 -9.33 -3.54
C MET A 275 -0.15 -9.31 -4.27
N ALA A 276 -0.29 -10.11 -5.33
CA ALA A 276 -1.54 -10.22 -6.08
C ALA A 276 -2.67 -10.80 -5.22
N ASN A 277 -2.40 -11.85 -4.45
CA ASN A 277 -3.40 -12.53 -3.63
C ASN A 277 -3.82 -11.68 -2.42
N ILE A 278 -2.89 -10.97 -1.79
CA ILE A 278 -3.18 -9.96 -0.76
C ILE A 278 -4.07 -8.86 -1.34
N GLY A 279 -3.76 -8.35 -2.52
CA GLY A 279 -4.56 -7.30 -3.16
C GLY A 279 -5.99 -7.74 -3.48
N ARG A 280 -6.17 -8.99 -3.91
CA ARG A 280 -7.52 -9.56 -4.13
C ARG A 280 -8.27 -9.76 -2.82
N LEU A 281 -7.60 -10.29 -1.79
CA LEU A 281 -8.19 -10.48 -0.47
C LEU A 281 -8.64 -9.14 0.14
N ASP A 282 -7.79 -8.12 0.09
CA ASP A 282 -8.11 -6.76 0.55
C ASP A 282 -9.31 -6.15 -0.20
N LEU A 283 -9.38 -6.35 -1.51
CA LEU A 283 -10.54 -5.92 -2.29
C LEU A 283 -11.83 -6.66 -1.89
N ILE A 284 -11.78 -7.98 -1.71
CA ILE A 284 -12.96 -8.78 -1.31
C ILE A 284 -13.42 -8.37 0.09
N LEU A 285 -12.50 -8.19 1.04
CA LEU A 285 -12.81 -7.68 2.37
C LEU A 285 -13.40 -6.27 2.30
N GLY A 286 -12.87 -5.39 1.44
CA GLY A 286 -13.41 -4.05 1.19
C GLY A 286 -14.83 -4.08 0.64
N LYS A 287 -15.12 -4.97 -0.33
CA LYS A 287 -16.47 -5.19 -0.87
C LYS A 287 -17.43 -5.74 0.18
N ALA A 288 -16.99 -6.68 1.01
CA ALA A 288 -17.79 -7.26 2.08
C ALA A 288 -18.08 -6.24 3.21
N LYS A 289 -17.10 -5.41 3.59
CA LYS A 289 -17.30 -4.24 4.49
C LYS A 289 -18.34 -3.30 3.92
N PHE A 290 -18.17 -2.90 2.65
CA PHE A 290 -19.13 -2.05 1.96
C PHE A 290 -20.53 -2.66 1.93
N ALA A 291 -20.66 -3.95 1.61
CA ALA A 291 -21.94 -4.65 1.61
C ALA A 291 -22.65 -4.57 2.96
N LEU A 292 -21.93 -4.69 4.08
CA LEU A 292 -22.51 -4.51 5.41
C LEU A 292 -22.94 -3.07 5.67
N ASP A 293 -22.11 -2.09 5.27
CA ASP A 293 -22.38 -0.66 5.50
C ASP A 293 -23.69 -0.19 4.83
N ILE A 294 -24.01 -0.77 3.67
CA ILE A 294 -25.22 -0.43 2.91
C ILE A 294 -26.39 -1.40 3.13
N ASN A 295 -26.27 -2.36 4.06
CA ASN A 295 -27.22 -3.48 4.21
C ASN A 295 -27.50 -4.20 2.88
N GLY A 296 -26.44 -4.40 2.10
CA GLY A 296 -26.50 -4.98 0.76
C GLY A 296 -26.77 -6.49 0.78
N VAL A 297 -27.52 -6.93 -0.23
CA VAL A 297 -27.83 -8.34 -0.48
C VAL A 297 -27.09 -8.84 -1.73
N LYS A 298 -26.81 -10.14 -1.76
CA LYS A 298 -26.25 -10.80 -2.94
C LYS A 298 -27.32 -10.82 -4.05
N PRO A 299 -27.09 -10.19 -5.22
CA PRO A 299 -28.03 -10.29 -6.33
C PRO A 299 -28.02 -11.71 -6.92
N GLU A 300 -29.19 -12.19 -7.33
CA GLU A 300 -29.36 -13.43 -8.09
C GLU A 300 -29.08 -13.15 -9.57
N ILE A 301 -27.99 -13.73 -10.09
CA ILE A 301 -27.57 -13.53 -11.48
C ILE A 301 -28.24 -14.53 -12.41
N LEU A 302 -28.99 -14.01 -13.38
CA LEU A 302 -29.78 -14.79 -14.35
C LEU A 302 -29.27 -14.59 -15.78
N ASN A 303 -29.47 -15.61 -16.62
CA ASN A 303 -29.10 -15.54 -18.04
C ASN A 303 -30.10 -14.72 -18.88
N GLU A 304 -31.28 -14.43 -18.33
CA GLU A 304 -32.39 -13.74 -19.00
C GLU A 304 -32.31 -12.22 -18.82
N GLY A 305 -32.85 -11.45 -19.77
CA GLY A 305 -32.92 -9.98 -19.76
C GLY A 305 -33.91 -9.41 -18.74
N ILE A 306 -33.68 -9.66 -17.45
CA ILE A 306 -34.55 -9.24 -16.36
C ILE A 306 -33.82 -8.34 -15.36
N ILE A 307 -34.53 -7.35 -14.85
CA ILE A 307 -34.13 -6.54 -13.69
C ILE A 307 -35.33 -6.56 -12.75
N ASP A 308 -35.21 -7.29 -11.64
CA ASP A 308 -36.22 -7.36 -10.59
C ASP A 308 -35.57 -6.86 -9.30
N ILE A 309 -36.04 -5.76 -8.74
CA ILE A 309 -35.52 -5.15 -7.52
C ILE A 309 -36.69 -5.03 -6.55
N GLU A 310 -36.56 -5.62 -5.37
CA GLU A 310 -37.53 -5.48 -4.28
C GLU A 310 -36.93 -4.58 -3.18
N GLU A 311 -37.66 -3.53 -2.80
CA GLU A 311 -37.29 -2.55 -1.78
C GLU A 311 -35.86 -2.00 -1.97
N GLY A 312 -35.52 -1.61 -3.20
CA GLY A 312 -34.22 -1.03 -3.53
C GLY A 312 -34.02 0.34 -2.91
N VAL A 313 -32.78 0.66 -2.51
CA VAL A 313 -32.41 1.93 -1.88
C VAL A 313 -31.29 2.62 -2.67
N HIS A 314 -31.42 3.92 -2.95
CA HIS A 314 -30.31 4.66 -3.56
C HIS A 314 -29.33 5.12 -2.48
N PRO A 315 -28.12 4.51 -2.34
CA PRO A 315 -27.28 4.69 -1.15
C PRO A 315 -26.84 6.15 -0.92
N LYS A 316 -26.45 6.87 -1.98
CA LYS A 316 -26.08 8.30 -1.87
C LYS A 316 -27.22 9.18 -1.37
N VAL A 317 -28.43 8.96 -1.89
CA VAL A 317 -29.62 9.74 -1.51
C VAL A 317 -30.06 9.37 -0.10
N ALA A 318 -30.02 8.08 0.25
CA ALA A 318 -30.31 7.61 1.61
C ALA A 318 -29.36 8.23 2.65
N ASP A 319 -28.05 8.29 2.37
CA ASP A 319 -27.08 8.94 3.25
C ASP A 319 -27.37 10.45 3.40
N LEU A 320 -27.71 11.13 2.31
CA LEU A 320 -28.08 12.55 2.32
C LEU A 320 -29.34 12.79 3.14
N LEU A 321 -30.38 11.98 2.97
CA LEU A 321 -31.63 12.08 3.75
C LEU A 321 -31.37 11.81 5.23
N LYS A 322 -30.58 10.78 5.55
CA LYS A 322 -30.21 10.44 6.92
C LYS A 322 -29.49 11.58 7.64
N SER A 323 -28.61 12.30 6.94
CA SER A 323 -27.96 13.51 7.50
C SER A 323 -28.93 14.65 7.83
N LYS A 324 -30.12 14.64 7.23
CA LYS A 324 -31.22 15.59 7.48
C LYS A 324 -32.27 15.02 8.44
N GLY A 325 -32.06 13.84 9.02
CA GLY A 325 -33.03 13.16 9.87
C GLY A 325 -34.26 12.63 9.12
N LEU A 326 -34.12 12.38 7.81
CA LEU A 326 -35.17 11.82 6.95
C LEU A 326 -34.79 10.42 6.47
N ASP A 327 -35.80 9.62 6.13
CA ASP A 327 -35.61 8.26 5.61
C ASP A 327 -35.85 8.19 4.09
N PHE A 328 -35.12 7.30 3.43
CA PHE A 328 -35.36 6.97 2.02
C PHE A 328 -36.53 5.99 1.92
N THR A 329 -37.51 6.28 1.06
CA THR A 329 -38.59 5.34 0.73
C THR A 329 -38.09 4.31 -0.29
N PRO A 330 -37.99 3.01 0.05
CA PRO A 330 -37.47 2.00 -0.87
C PRO A 330 -38.35 1.86 -2.12
N ILE A 331 -37.74 1.42 -3.23
CA ILE A 331 -38.38 1.36 -4.54
C ILE A 331 -38.30 -0.07 -5.06
N SER A 332 -39.47 -0.66 -5.34
CA SER A 332 -39.61 -1.96 -5.98
C SER A 332 -39.91 -1.79 -7.47
N VAL A 333 -39.21 -2.52 -8.33
CA VAL A 333 -39.37 -2.44 -9.79
C VAL A 333 -39.04 -3.75 -10.48
N ARG A 334 -39.90 -4.13 -11.43
CA ARG A 334 -39.70 -5.30 -12.29
C ARG A 334 -39.71 -4.88 -13.74
N LEU A 335 -38.55 -4.94 -14.38
CA LEU A 335 -38.37 -4.65 -15.80
C LEU A 335 -38.17 -5.96 -16.57
N LYS A 336 -38.94 -6.08 -17.65
CA LYS A 336 -38.74 -7.09 -18.71
C LYS A 336 -38.20 -6.39 -19.95
N GLN A 337 -37.81 -7.18 -20.95
CA GLN A 337 -37.47 -6.66 -22.25
C GLN A 337 -38.60 -5.78 -22.82
N GLY A 338 -38.24 -4.58 -23.30
CA GLY A 338 -39.18 -3.61 -23.86
C GLY A 338 -38.99 -2.23 -23.25
N VAL A 339 -40.04 -1.40 -23.36
CA VAL A 339 -40.06 -0.03 -22.84
C VAL A 339 -40.94 0.03 -21.59
N THR A 340 -40.43 0.65 -20.53
CA THR A 340 -41.19 0.94 -19.30
C THR A 340 -41.28 2.44 -19.14
N CYS A 341 -42.50 2.97 -19.03
CA CYS A 341 -42.74 4.40 -18.84
C CYS A 341 -43.08 4.68 -17.36
N ILE A 342 -42.37 5.62 -16.74
CA ILE A 342 -42.63 6.07 -15.37
C ILE A 342 -43.33 7.42 -15.44
N THR A 343 -44.62 7.45 -15.13
CA THR A 343 -45.43 8.68 -15.10
C THR A 343 -45.70 9.14 -13.67
N GLY A 344 -45.86 10.44 -13.45
CA GLY A 344 -46.19 11.00 -12.15
C GLY A 344 -45.88 12.49 -12.08
N ALA A 345 -46.31 13.15 -11.01
CA ALA A 345 -46.00 14.55 -10.76
C ALA A 345 -44.48 14.81 -10.68
N ASN A 346 -44.06 16.04 -10.94
CA ASN A 346 -42.68 16.45 -10.69
C ASN A 346 -42.38 16.38 -9.19
N MET A 347 -41.11 16.16 -8.85
CA MET A 347 -40.65 15.93 -7.46
C MET A 347 -41.17 14.62 -6.81
N GLY A 348 -41.91 13.77 -7.55
CA GLY A 348 -42.38 12.45 -7.09
C GLY A 348 -41.33 11.33 -7.13
N GLY A 349 -40.05 11.66 -7.33
CA GLY A 349 -38.96 10.68 -7.31
C GLY A 349 -38.66 9.95 -8.61
N LYS A 350 -39.31 10.28 -9.75
CA LYS A 350 -39.10 9.61 -11.06
C LYS A 350 -37.63 9.49 -11.46
N THR A 351 -36.89 10.60 -11.44
CA THR A 351 -35.45 10.66 -11.73
C THR A 351 -34.64 9.76 -10.78
N ILE A 352 -34.98 9.75 -9.49
CA ILE A 352 -34.28 8.94 -8.49
C ILE A 352 -34.53 7.45 -8.74
N SER A 353 -35.75 7.06 -9.14
CA SER A 353 -36.05 5.69 -9.54
C SER A 353 -35.19 5.23 -10.73
N LEU A 354 -35.04 6.08 -11.75
CA LEU A 354 -34.18 5.79 -12.91
C LEU A 354 -32.72 5.62 -12.50
N LYS A 355 -32.19 6.56 -11.69
CA LYS A 355 -30.82 6.47 -11.17
C LYS A 355 -30.60 5.21 -10.33
N LEU A 356 -31.56 4.86 -9.47
CA LEU A 356 -31.51 3.66 -8.63
C LEU A 356 -31.41 2.40 -9.47
N ILE A 357 -32.25 2.25 -10.50
CA ILE A 357 -32.23 1.09 -11.40
C ILE A 357 -30.86 0.96 -12.09
N GLY A 358 -30.35 2.05 -12.66
CA GLY A 358 -29.04 2.06 -13.32
C GLY A 358 -27.90 1.75 -12.37
N LEU A 359 -27.90 2.37 -11.19
CA LEU A 359 -26.86 2.21 -10.18
C LEU A 359 -26.81 0.79 -9.65
N LEU A 360 -27.94 0.20 -9.23
CA LEU A 360 -27.99 -1.16 -8.71
C LEU A 360 -27.62 -2.19 -9.78
N SER A 361 -28.04 -1.97 -11.03
CA SER A 361 -27.63 -2.80 -12.18
C SER A 361 -26.11 -2.75 -12.41
N ALA A 362 -25.52 -1.56 -12.36
CA ALA A 362 -24.08 -1.39 -12.46
C ALA A 362 -23.34 -2.05 -11.29
N MET A 363 -23.81 -1.85 -10.05
CA MET A 363 -23.23 -2.48 -8.86
C MET A 363 -23.21 -4.00 -8.97
N ALA A 364 -24.35 -4.61 -9.33
CA ALA A 364 -24.46 -6.05 -9.53
C ALA A 364 -23.45 -6.54 -10.59
N GLN A 365 -23.36 -5.87 -11.74
CA GLN A 365 -22.45 -6.28 -12.82
C GLN A 365 -20.97 -5.96 -12.54
N TYR A 366 -20.64 -5.14 -11.53
CA TYR A 366 -19.28 -4.96 -11.02
C TYR A 366 -18.91 -5.95 -9.90
N GLY A 367 -19.79 -6.92 -9.62
CA GLY A 367 -19.60 -7.90 -8.56
C GLY A 367 -19.65 -7.27 -7.17
N LEU A 368 -20.66 -6.44 -6.94
CA LEU A 368 -20.97 -5.83 -5.64
C LEU A 368 -22.35 -6.29 -5.17
N PHE A 369 -22.53 -6.33 -3.85
CA PHE A 369 -23.84 -6.48 -3.25
C PHE A 369 -24.62 -5.18 -3.41
N VAL A 370 -25.95 -5.29 -3.43
CA VAL A 370 -26.86 -4.19 -3.76
C VAL A 370 -27.78 -3.89 -2.58
N PRO A 371 -28.04 -2.61 -2.26
CA PRO A 371 -28.92 -2.23 -1.15
C PRO A 371 -30.38 -2.41 -1.56
N ALA A 372 -30.92 -3.60 -1.32
CA ALA A 372 -32.29 -3.99 -1.63
C ALA A 372 -32.72 -5.12 -0.68
N GLN A 373 -34.02 -5.42 -0.62
CA GLN A 373 -34.49 -6.66 0.03
C GLN A 373 -34.13 -7.88 -0.81
N SER A 374 -34.31 -7.79 -2.13
CA SER A 374 -33.87 -8.81 -3.08
C SER A 374 -33.59 -8.17 -4.45
N MET A 375 -32.72 -8.79 -5.24
CA MET A 375 -32.49 -8.38 -6.63
C MET A 375 -32.23 -9.60 -7.51
N LYS A 376 -32.95 -9.68 -8.63
CA LYS A 376 -32.64 -10.58 -9.74
C LYS A 376 -32.16 -9.75 -10.91
N TYR A 377 -31.01 -10.11 -11.45
CA TYR A 377 -30.35 -9.32 -12.47
C TYR A 377 -29.75 -10.20 -13.53
N GLY A 378 -30.06 -9.88 -14.79
CA GLY A 378 -29.30 -10.41 -15.90
C GLY A 378 -28.47 -9.35 -16.58
N LEU A 379 -27.26 -9.74 -16.99
CA LEU A 379 -26.23 -8.82 -17.48
C LEU A 379 -26.63 -8.05 -18.74
N ASN A 380 -26.12 -6.84 -18.85
CA ASN A 380 -26.31 -5.95 -19.99
C ASN A 380 -24.96 -5.68 -20.68
N ARG A 381 -24.94 -5.55 -22.00
CA ARG A 381 -23.73 -5.16 -22.76
C ARG A 381 -23.30 -3.73 -22.40
N PHE A 382 -24.28 -2.87 -22.11
CA PHE A 382 -24.06 -1.49 -21.75
C PHE A 382 -25.19 -0.96 -20.87
N ILE A 383 -24.88 0.08 -20.11
CA ILE A 383 -25.83 0.98 -19.46
C ILE A 383 -25.56 2.38 -20.03
N LYS A 384 -26.62 3.05 -20.46
CA LYS A 384 -26.59 4.43 -20.97
C LYS A 384 -27.65 5.24 -20.25
N SER A 385 -27.30 6.47 -19.87
CA SER A 385 -28.24 7.38 -19.22
C SER A 385 -28.25 8.75 -19.90
N SER A 386 -29.45 9.27 -20.13
CA SER A 386 -29.75 10.68 -20.38
C SER A 386 -30.48 11.23 -19.16
N ILE A 387 -29.76 11.42 -18.05
CA ILE A 387 -30.32 11.90 -16.79
C ILE A 387 -29.55 13.14 -16.33
N GLY A 388 -30.24 14.25 -16.12
CA GLY A 388 -29.68 15.52 -15.67
C GLY A 388 -29.40 16.52 -16.80
N ASP A 389 -29.04 17.74 -16.41
CA ASP A 389 -28.75 18.85 -17.34
C ASP A 389 -27.58 18.50 -18.27
N MET A 390 -27.84 18.37 -19.58
CA MET A 390 -26.80 18.31 -20.63
C MET A 390 -26.09 19.67 -20.82
N GLN A 391 -25.91 20.45 -19.76
CA GLN A 391 -25.19 21.72 -19.80
C GLN A 391 -23.65 21.52 -19.87
N SER A 392 -23.18 20.38 -20.35
CA SER A 392 -21.77 20.24 -20.75
C SER A 392 -21.60 20.93 -22.10
N THR A 393 -21.09 22.14 -22.07
CA THR A 393 -20.63 23.01 -23.17
C THR A 393 -19.66 22.36 -24.18
N ASP A 394 -19.34 21.08 -24.05
CA ASP A 394 -18.21 20.43 -24.73
C ASP A 394 -18.54 19.80 -26.09
N SER A 395 -19.80 19.87 -26.56
CA SER A 395 -20.19 19.22 -27.82
C SER A 395 -20.79 20.14 -28.89
N GLY A 396 -20.93 21.44 -28.62
CA GLY A 396 -21.49 22.41 -29.57
C GLY A 396 -22.92 22.11 -30.04
N LEU A 397 -23.60 21.13 -29.43
CA LEU A 397 -24.97 20.72 -29.74
C LEU A 397 -25.94 21.44 -28.80
N SER A 398 -27.15 21.73 -29.31
CA SER A 398 -28.27 22.16 -28.45
C SER A 398 -28.65 21.02 -27.48
N THR A 399 -29.26 21.35 -26.33
CA THR A 399 -29.74 20.36 -25.34
C THR A 399 -30.57 19.26 -26.00
N PHE A 400 -31.52 19.66 -26.86
CA PHE A 400 -32.32 18.74 -27.67
C PHE A 400 -31.47 17.88 -28.64
N GLY A 401 -30.46 18.46 -29.29
CA GLY A 401 -29.56 17.73 -30.17
C GLY A 401 -28.72 16.68 -29.43
N GLY A 402 -28.35 16.96 -28.19
CA GLY A 402 -27.70 15.99 -27.29
C GLY A 402 -28.61 14.82 -26.93
N GLU A 403 -29.87 15.10 -26.57
CA GLU A 403 -30.89 14.09 -26.27
C GLU A 403 -31.19 13.17 -27.46
N ILE A 404 -31.42 13.76 -28.64
CA ILE A 404 -31.66 13.01 -29.88
C ILE A 404 -30.47 12.15 -30.24
N LYS A 405 -29.24 12.63 -30.01
CA LYS A 405 -28.03 11.82 -30.24
C LYS A 405 -27.99 10.61 -29.31
N ILE A 406 -28.34 10.74 -28.03
CA ILE A 406 -28.41 9.58 -27.12
C ILE A 406 -29.47 8.58 -27.57
N VAL A 407 -30.64 9.06 -27.98
CA VAL A 407 -31.71 8.20 -28.52
C VAL A 407 -31.26 7.51 -29.81
N GLN A 408 -30.57 8.21 -30.71
CA GLN A 408 -30.00 7.64 -31.93
C GLN A 408 -28.94 6.57 -31.62
N GLU A 409 -28.03 6.85 -30.67
CA GLU A 409 -27.03 5.89 -30.20
C GLU A 409 -27.72 4.65 -29.59
N ALA A 410 -28.74 4.85 -28.77
CA ALA A 410 -29.56 3.80 -28.19
C ALA A 410 -30.25 2.93 -29.26
N ILE A 411 -30.90 3.55 -30.25
CA ILE A 411 -31.57 2.85 -31.37
C ILE A 411 -30.57 2.06 -32.21
N SER A 412 -29.38 2.61 -32.46
CA SER A 412 -28.33 1.91 -33.21
C SER A 412 -27.85 0.61 -32.53
N GLN A 413 -28.21 0.44 -31.25
CA GLN A 413 -27.85 -0.71 -30.42
C GLN A 413 -29.08 -1.52 -29.99
N ALA A 414 -30.26 -1.31 -30.61
CA ALA A 414 -31.50 -1.97 -30.21
C ALA A 414 -31.45 -3.51 -30.30
N ASP A 415 -30.61 -4.06 -31.18
CA ASP A 415 -30.40 -5.52 -31.31
C ASP A 415 -29.50 -6.08 -30.20
N ASN A 416 -28.82 -5.21 -29.45
CA ASN A 416 -27.96 -5.57 -28.34
C ASN A 416 -28.72 -5.46 -27.01
N ARG A 417 -28.51 -6.45 -26.14
CA ARG A 417 -29.03 -6.41 -24.78
C ARG A 417 -28.36 -5.30 -23.97
N GLY A 418 -29.10 -4.24 -23.63
CA GLY A 418 -28.61 -3.08 -22.90
C GLY A 418 -29.71 -2.40 -22.07
N LEU A 419 -29.29 -1.52 -21.16
CA LEU A 419 -30.18 -0.69 -20.35
C LEU A 419 -30.02 0.78 -20.73
N ILE A 420 -31.11 1.40 -21.18
CA ILE A 420 -31.15 2.81 -21.57
C ILE A 420 -32.11 3.53 -20.63
N LEU A 421 -31.60 4.53 -19.93
CA LEU A 421 -32.34 5.33 -18.96
C LEU A 421 -32.50 6.74 -19.50
N ILE A 422 -33.74 7.19 -19.64
CA ILE A 422 -34.05 8.50 -20.22
C ILE A 422 -34.95 9.23 -19.23
N ASP A 423 -34.50 10.39 -18.79
CA ASP A 423 -35.28 11.30 -17.95
C ASP A 423 -35.78 12.45 -18.82
N GLU A 424 -37.10 12.63 -18.88
CA GLU A 424 -37.80 13.74 -19.54
C GLU A 424 -37.20 14.19 -20.89
N LEU A 425 -37.45 13.43 -21.99
CA LEU A 425 -37.16 13.91 -23.34
C LEU A 425 -37.92 15.22 -23.61
N ALA A 426 -37.19 16.26 -23.99
CA ALA A 426 -37.74 17.58 -24.31
C ALA A 426 -38.55 17.60 -25.61
#